data_AF-A0A7J8T2Z6-F1
#
_entry.id   AF-A0A7J8T2Z6-F1
#
_cell.length_a   1.000
_cell.length_b   1.000
_cell.length_c   1.000
_cell.angle_alpha   90.00
_cell.angle_beta   90.00
_cell.angle_gamma   90.00
#
_symmetry.space_group_name_H-M   'P 1'
#
loop_
_entity.id
_entity.type
_entity.pdbx_description
1 polymer ?
#
loop_
_entity_poly.entity_id
_entity_poly.type
_entity_poly.pdbx_seq_one_letter_code
_entity_poly.pdbx_strand_id
1 'polypeptide(L)'
;MAPNLEDRNSVFDFVVRQGNGVKGLVDSGLSTVPEAFVQPPEERIDKENAIKYDLPPIDLSKLDGHGPDHDEVANQIVRAAETLGFFQVVNHGVPLHLLESLKVSAHEFFSLPPQRKAVYLADVSPSPLVKYGTSFIPEKEKALGWKDYILMQYTNDDEALQHWPQEIKEMLLEYLRSSIGMVKKLLQVSLGNLGVKPDDSMIDVLIGKKMLSMIFYPICLNPDLTLGVGCHSDIGTFSLITR
;
A
#
# COMPACT_ATOMS: atom_id res chain seq x y z
N MET A 1 -14.73 23.44 -19.59
CA MET A 1 -13.73 24.43 -19.12
C MET A 1 -12.59 23.63 -18.51
N ALA A 2 -11.34 23.91 -18.88
CA ALA A 2 -10.20 23.33 -18.18
C ALA A 2 -10.21 23.83 -16.72
N PRO A 3 -9.88 22.98 -15.73
CA PRO A 3 -9.80 23.42 -14.36
C PRO A 3 -8.74 24.53 -14.21
N ASN A 4 -9.05 25.57 -13.45
CA ASN A 4 -8.03 26.53 -13.02
C ASN A 4 -7.12 25.81 -12.01
N LEU A 5 -5.85 25.62 -12.35
CA LEU A 5 -4.87 24.89 -11.52
C LEU A 5 -3.69 25.79 -11.14
N GLU A 6 -3.88 27.11 -11.20
CA GLU A 6 -2.82 28.10 -10.99
C GLU A 6 -2.49 28.30 -9.50
N ASP A 7 -3.46 28.09 -8.60
CA ASP A 7 -3.29 28.28 -7.16
C ASP A 7 -3.53 27.01 -6.34
N ARG A 8 -2.94 26.98 -5.14
CA ARG A 8 -2.97 25.83 -4.23
C ARG A 8 -4.39 25.41 -3.84
N ASN A 9 -5.32 26.35 -3.65
CA ASN A 9 -6.68 26.02 -3.23
C ASN A 9 -7.45 25.38 -4.38
N SER A 10 -7.29 25.89 -5.60
CA SER A 10 -7.93 25.30 -6.77
C SER A 10 -7.41 23.88 -7.05
N VAL A 11 -6.10 23.65 -6.90
CA VAL A 11 -5.51 22.31 -6.99
C VAL A 11 -6.06 21.40 -5.89
N PHE A 12 -6.13 21.87 -4.66
CA PHE A 12 -6.67 21.11 -3.53
C PHE A 12 -8.14 20.72 -3.76
N ASP A 13 -8.96 21.67 -4.20
CA ASP A 13 -10.38 21.42 -4.47
C ASP A 13 -10.56 20.41 -5.61
N PHE A 14 -9.81 20.55 -6.70
CA PHE A 14 -9.86 19.63 -7.83
C PHE A 14 -9.40 18.22 -7.46
N VAL A 15 -8.22 18.10 -6.84
CA VAL A 15 -7.60 16.80 -6.54
C VAL A 15 -8.30 16.10 -5.39
N VAL A 16 -8.47 16.80 -4.26
CA VAL A 16 -8.89 16.23 -2.98
C VAL A 16 -10.41 16.28 -2.84
N ARG A 17 -11.02 17.47 -2.88
CA ARG A 17 -12.45 17.62 -2.56
C ARG A 17 -13.37 17.03 -3.64
N GLN A 18 -13.01 17.20 -4.91
CA GLN A 18 -13.76 16.64 -6.03
C GLN A 18 -13.35 15.20 -6.36
N GLY A 19 -12.28 14.68 -5.76
CA GLY A 19 -11.83 13.30 -5.95
C GLY A 19 -11.26 13.00 -7.33
N ASN A 20 -10.81 14.00 -8.10
CA ASN A 20 -10.14 13.75 -9.38
C ASN A 20 -8.79 13.03 -9.20
N GLY A 21 -8.14 13.26 -8.05
CA GLY A 21 -6.84 12.69 -7.74
C GLY A 21 -5.71 13.28 -8.60
N VAL A 22 -4.48 12.84 -8.30
CA VAL A 22 -3.29 13.20 -9.09
C VAL A 22 -3.39 12.60 -10.49
N LYS A 23 -4.04 11.45 -10.65
CA LYS A 23 -4.28 10.89 -11.99
C LYS A 23 -5.12 11.85 -12.84
N GLY A 24 -6.23 12.37 -12.32
CA GLY A 24 -7.07 13.32 -13.04
C GLY A 24 -6.33 14.62 -13.37
N LEU A 25 -5.40 15.03 -12.50
CA LEU A 25 -4.51 16.18 -12.73
C LEU A 25 -3.57 15.91 -13.92
N VAL A 26 -2.94 14.73 -13.98
CA VAL A 26 -2.07 14.33 -15.09
C VAL A 26 -2.86 14.20 -16.39
N ASP A 27 -4.04 13.56 -16.34
CA ASP A 27 -4.92 13.37 -17.50
C ASP A 27 -5.43 14.72 -18.08
N SER A 28 -5.40 15.79 -17.29
CA SER A 28 -5.78 17.15 -17.72
C SER A 28 -4.71 17.86 -18.57
N GLY A 29 -3.57 17.20 -18.84
CA GLY A 29 -2.50 17.75 -19.69
C GLY A 29 -1.58 18.71 -18.95
N LEU A 30 -1.20 18.36 -17.72
CA LEU A 30 -0.28 19.12 -16.89
C LEU A 30 1.06 19.38 -17.62
N SER A 31 1.61 20.60 -17.49
CA SER A 31 2.91 20.98 -18.05
C SER A 31 4.02 21.12 -17.00
N THR A 32 3.66 21.34 -15.73
CA THR A 32 4.57 21.47 -14.58
C THR A 32 3.95 20.91 -13.32
N VAL A 33 4.75 20.39 -12.39
CA VAL A 33 4.26 19.98 -11.06
C VAL A 33 3.72 21.21 -10.32
N PRO A 34 2.45 21.23 -9.85
CA PRO A 34 1.93 22.35 -9.08
C PRO A 34 2.64 22.49 -7.73
N GLU A 35 2.74 23.73 -7.24
CA GLU A 35 3.39 24.07 -5.98
C GLU A 35 2.83 23.27 -4.79
N ALA A 36 1.54 22.89 -4.84
CA ALA A 36 0.89 22.07 -3.82
C ALA A 36 1.56 20.69 -3.61
N PHE A 37 2.33 20.19 -4.59
CA PHE A 37 3.02 18.90 -4.54
C PHE A 37 4.54 19.03 -4.40
N VAL A 38 5.07 20.26 -4.39
CA VAL A 38 6.49 20.53 -4.24
C VAL A 38 6.87 20.33 -2.78
N GLN A 39 7.63 19.27 -2.51
CA GLN A 39 8.08 18.93 -1.17
C GLN A 39 9.13 19.95 -0.68
N PRO A 40 9.14 20.28 0.62
CA PRO A 40 10.20 21.08 1.23
C PRO A 40 11.57 20.46 0.93
N PRO A 41 12.64 21.27 0.74
CA PRO A 41 13.98 20.75 0.42
C PRO A 41 14.46 19.66 1.38
N GLU A 42 14.16 19.79 2.67
CA GLU A 42 14.51 18.82 3.72
C GLU A 42 13.75 17.48 3.65
N GLU A 43 12.61 17.45 2.97
CA GLU A 43 11.80 16.24 2.78
C GLU A 43 12.13 15.52 1.46
N ARG A 44 12.88 16.16 0.54
CA ARG A 44 13.20 15.56 -0.77
C ARG A 44 14.20 14.41 -0.60
N ILE A 45 14.00 13.34 -1.37
CA ILE A 45 14.92 12.19 -1.34
C ILE A 45 16.26 12.60 -1.96
N ASP A 46 17.32 12.49 -1.16
CA ASP A 46 18.69 12.55 -1.64
C ASP A 46 19.04 11.24 -2.38
N LYS A 47 18.90 11.29 -3.71
CA LYS A 47 19.19 10.15 -4.58
C LYS A 47 20.69 9.94 -4.78
N GLU A 48 21.50 10.98 -4.63
CA GLU A 48 22.94 10.92 -4.88
C GLU A 48 23.67 10.15 -3.77
N ASN A 49 23.23 10.34 -2.53
CA ASN A 49 23.80 9.67 -1.36
C ASN A 49 23.02 8.41 -0.92
N ALA A 50 22.09 7.92 -1.75
CA ALA A 50 21.28 6.75 -1.44
C ALA A 50 22.14 5.47 -1.41
N ILE A 51 22.12 4.76 -0.27
CA ILE A 51 22.79 3.48 -0.13
C ILE A 51 21.88 2.38 -0.65
N LYS A 52 22.36 1.62 -1.63
CA LYS A 52 21.63 0.47 -2.15
C LYS A 52 21.85 -0.74 -1.25
N TYR A 53 20.77 -1.24 -0.66
CA TYR A 53 20.76 -2.51 0.07
C TYR A 53 20.16 -3.61 -0.82
N ASP A 54 21.04 -4.40 -1.44
CA ASP A 54 20.65 -5.55 -2.27
C ASP A 54 20.75 -6.84 -1.44
N LEU A 55 19.72 -7.13 -0.64
CA LEU A 55 19.57 -8.43 0.00
C LEU A 55 18.85 -9.40 -0.95
N PRO A 56 19.34 -10.64 -1.12
CA PRO A 56 18.62 -11.63 -1.90
C PRO A 56 17.27 -11.93 -1.24
N PRO A 57 16.22 -12.22 -2.03
CA PRO A 57 14.94 -12.64 -1.47
C PRO A 57 15.08 -13.94 -0.66
N ILE A 58 14.33 -14.04 0.43
CA ILE A 58 14.25 -15.23 1.27
C ILE A 58 13.29 -16.23 0.62
N ASP A 59 13.76 -17.45 0.40
CA ASP A 59 12.95 -18.54 -0.16
C ASP A 59 12.10 -19.21 0.93
N LEU A 60 10.79 -19.03 0.88
CA LEU A 60 9.87 -19.58 1.88
C LEU A 60 9.47 -21.04 1.60
N SER A 61 9.91 -21.65 0.49
CA SER A 61 9.53 -23.03 0.13
C SER A 61 9.94 -24.07 1.17
N LYS A 62 11.00 -23.79 1.93
CA LYS A 62 11.53 -24.66 3.00
C LYS A 62 11.00 -24.30 4.39
N LEU A 63 10.18 -23.26 4.51
CA LEU A 63 9.71 -22.79 5.81
C LEU A 63 8.71 -23.75 6.46
N ASP A 64 7.95 -24.52 5.67
CA ASP A 64 6.97 -25.49 6.18
C ASP A 64 7.60 -26.83 6.62
N GLY A 65 8.91 -27.00 6.41
CA GLY A 65 9.64 -28.20 6.78
C GLY A 65 10.06 -28.23 8.25
N HIS A 66 10.89 -29.22 8.57
CA HIS A 66 11.57 -29.32 9.85
C HIS A 66 13.07 -29.57 9.64
N GLY A 67 13.87 -29.19 10.64
CA GLY A 67 15.32 -29.41 10.64
C GLY A 67 16.11 -28.27 10.01
N PRO A 68 17.37 -28.52 9.61
CA PRO A 68 18.35 -27.45 9.31
C PRO A 68 17.90 -26.48 8.22
N ASP A 69 17.17 -26.96 7.22
CA ASP A 69 16.65 -26.15 6.12
C ASP A 69 15.57 -25.16 6.59
N HIS A 70 14.69 -25.57 7.50
CA HIS A 70 13.70 -24.68 8.13
C HIS A 70 14.39 -23.64 9.01
N ASP A 71 15.31 -24.10 9.87
CA ASP A 71 16.03 -23.25 10.83
C ASP A 71 16.82 -22.15 10.10
N GLU A 72 17.43 -22.46 8.96
CA GLU A 72 18.15 -21.49 8.13
C GLU A 72 17.23 -20.41 7.57
N VAL A 73 16.07 -20.77 7.01
CA VAL A 73 15.10 -19.78 6.50
C VAL A 73 14.55 -18.92 7.66
N ALA A 74 14.24 -19.54 8.80
CA ALA A 74 13.80 -18.84 10.00
C ALA A 74 14.84 -17.82 10.48
N ASN A 75 16.12 -18.21 10.52
CA ASN A 75 17.23 -17.32 10.88
C ASN A 75 17.41 -16.17 9.89
N GLN A 76 17.20 -16.41 8.59
CA GLN A 76 17.24 -15.33 7.58
C GLN A 76 16.14 -14.30 7.81
N ILE A 77 14.91 -14.75 8.11
CA ILE A 77 13.77 -13.86 8.41
C ILE A 77 14.08 -13.00 9.65
N VAL A 78 14.50 -13.65 10.74
CA VAL A 78 14.84 -12.98 12.01
C VAL A 78 15.94 -11.94 11.78
N ARG A 79 17.04 -12.35 11.16
CA ARG A 79 18.18 -11.47 10.92
C ARG A 79 17.78 -10.26 10.07
N ALA A 80 16.98 -10.45 9.03
CA ALA A 80 16.54 -9.35 8.19
C ALA A 80 15.59 -8.39 8.94
N ALA A 81 14.70 -8.92 9.78
CA ALA A 81 13.83 -8.13 10.64
C ALA A 81 14.62 -7.32 11.68
N GLU A 82 15.66 -7.89 12.30
CA GLU A 82 16.49 -7.22 13.31
C GLU A 82 17.45 -6.17 12.73
N THR A 83 17.94 -6.40 11.51
CA THR A 83 18.97 -5.53 10.90
C THR A 83 18.39 -4.39 10.07
N LEU A 84 17.43 -4.69 9.19
CA LEU A 84 16.87 -3.71 8.26
C LEU A 84 15.39 -3.41 8.55
N GLY A 85 14.66 -4.35 9.17
CA GLY A 85 13.21 -4.25 9.33
C GLY A 85 12.44 -4.44 8.01
N PHE A 86 13.14 -4.80 6.93
CA PHE A 86 12.59 -5.05 5.59
C PHE A 86 13.28 -6.25 4.95
N PHE A 87 12.53 -7.06 4.21
CA PHE A 87 13.04 -8.16 3.41
C PHE A 87 12.08 -8.51 2.27
N GLN A 88 12.61 -9.17 1.25
CA GLN A 88 11.83 -9.71 0.14
C GLN A 88 11.67 -11.22 0.34
N VAL A 89 10.55 -11.77 -0.14
CA VAL A 89 10.28 -13.21 -0.08
C VAL A 89 9.91 -13.74 -1.45
N VAL A 90 10.29 -14.98 -1.74
CA VAL A 90 9.91 -15.73 -2.94
C VAL A 90 9.38 -17.11 -2.54
N ASN A 91 8.71 -17.80 -3.47
CA ASN A 91 8.09 -19.10 -3.23
C ASN A 91 7.16 -19.11 -2.01
N HIS A 92 6.46 -17.99 -1.80
CA HIS A 92 5.62 -17.73 -0.62
C HIS A 92 4.20 -18.35 -0.73
N GLY A 93 3.91 -19.06 -1.82
CA GLY A 93 2.64 -19.79 -2.00
C GLY A 93 1.46 -18.97 -2.51
N VAL A 94 1.61 -17.65 -2.69
CA VAL A 94 0.56 -16.83 -3.36
C VAL A 94 0.69 -17.04 -4.88
N PRO A 95 -0.38 -17.43 -5.59
CA PRO A 95 -0.31 -17.71 -7.02
C PRO A 95 0.13 -16.49 -7.84
N LEU A 96 1.04 -16.70 -8.80
CA LEU A 96 1.57 -15.61 -9.62
C LEU A 96 0.47 -14.89 -10.44
N HIS A 97 -0.46 -15.64 -11.02
CA HIS A 97 -1.57 -15.08 -11.79
C HIS A 97 -2.48 -14.16 -10.95
N LEU A 98 -2.54 -14.38 -9.65
CA LEU A 98 -3.30 -13.53 -8.72
C LEU A 98 -2.55 -12.21 -8.46
N LEU A 99 -1.22 -12.25 -8.35
CA LEU A 99 -0.38 -11.05 -8.28
C LEU A 99 -0.43 -10.21 -9.56
N GLU A 100 -0.52 -10.86 -10.72
CA GLU A 100 -0.70 -10.18 -12.01
C GLU A 100 -2.10 -9.55 -12.09
N SER A 101 -3.13 -10.30 -11.72
CA SER A 101 -4.51 -9.82 -11.67
C SER A 101 -4.67 -8.61 -10.74
N LEU A 102 -3.99 -8.60 -9.59
CA LEU A 102 -3.95 -7.45 -8.67
C LEU A 102 -3.56 -6.15 -9.37
N LYS A 103 -2.52 -6.20 -10.22
CA LYS A 103 -2.04 -5.03 -10.96
C LYS A 103 -3.07 -4.58 -11.98
N VAL A 104 -3.62 -5.52 -12.74
CA VAL A 104 -4.62 -5.24 -13.78
C VAL A 104 -5.85 -4.58 -13.14
N SER A 105 -6.42 -5.18 -12.09
CA SER A 105 -7.60 -4.62 -11.44
C SER A 105 -7.34 -3.28 -10.75
N ALA A 106 -6.13 -3.05 -10.22
CA ALA A 106 -5.75 -1.73 -9.73
C ALA A 106 -5.78 -0.70 -10.87
N HIS A 107 -5.16 -1.02 -12.02
CA HIS A 107 -5.21 -0.14 -13.19
C HIS A 107 -6.63 0.11 -13.69
N GLU A 108 -7.49 -0.91 -13.72
CA GLU A 108 -8.90 -0.79 -14.08
C GLU A 108 -9.63 0.16 -13.14
N PHE A 109 -9.49 -0.01 -11.83
CA PHE A 109 -10.10 0.87 -10.83
C PHE A 109 -9.64 2.32 -10.98
N PHE A 110 -8.33 2.58 -11.06
CA PHE A 110 -7.83 3.95 -11.16
C PHE A 110 -8.15 4.61 -12.51
N SER A 111 -8.40 3.81 -13.56
CA SER A 111 -8.85 4.28 -14.88
C SER A 111 -10.34 4.62 -14.94
N LEU A 112 -11.12 4.29 -13.91
CA LEU A 112 -12.52 4.70 -13.84
C LEU A 112 -12.67 6.22 -13.85
N PRO A 113 -13.80 6.74 -14.36
CA PRO A 113 -14.14 8.16 -14.27
C PRO A 113 -14.05 8.64 -12.81
N PRO A 114 -13.56 9.87 -12.55
CA PRO A 114 -13.45 10.44 -11.20
C PRO A 114 -14.71 10.27 -10.35
N GLN A 115 -15.89 10.44 -10.94
CA GLN A 115 -17.18 10.35 -10.26
C GLN A 115 -17.42 8.95 -9.67
N ARG A 116 -16.93 7.89 -10.33
CA ARG A 116 -17.05 6.51 -9.82
C ARG A 116 -16.09 6.21 -8.67
N LYS A 117 -15.00 6.96 -8.55
CA LYS A 117 -14.02 6.84 -7.44
C LYS A 117 -14.38 7.76 -6.27
N ALA A 118 -14.91 8.94 -6.56
CA ALA A 118 -15.28 9.96 -5.59
C ALA A 118 -16.36 9.50 -4.60
N VAL A 119 -17.16 8.49 -4.96
CA VAL A 119 -18.13 7.86 -4.03
C VAL A 119 -17.46 7.22 -2.81
N TYR A 120 -16.14 7.00 -2.84
CA TYR A 120 -15.37 6.44 -1.73
C TYR A 120 -14.57 7.50 -0.97
N LEU A 121 -14.75 8.80 -1.22
CA LEU A 121 -14.14 9.85 -0.40
C LEU A 121 -14.63 9.74 1.05
N ALA A 122 -13.78 10.10 2.01
CA ALA A 122 -14.01 9.84 3.44
C ALA A 122 -15.38 10.33 3.95
N ASP A 123 -15.86 11.48 3.46
CA ASP A 123 -17.08 12.11 3.96
C ASP A 123 -18.36 11.53 3.36
N VAL A 124 -18.28 10.80 2.24
CA VAL A 124 -19.43 10.31 1.48
C VAL A 124 -19.41 8.79 1.22
N SER A 125 -18.34 8.12 1.67
CA SER A 125 -18.17 6.69 1.46
C SER A 125 -19.35 5.89 2.04
N PRO A 126 -19.88 4.90 1.31
CA PRO A 126 -20.99 4.08 1.79
C PRO A 126 -20.62 3.23 3.02
N SER A 127 -19.33 3.06 3.30
CA SER A 127 -18.81 2.42 4.50
C SER A 127 -17.62 3.23 5.05
N PRO A 128 -17.54 3.49 6.36
CA PRO A 128 -16.39 4.16 6.96
C PRO A 128 -15.10 3.33 6.87
N LEU A 129 -15.21 2.07 6.45
CA LEU A 129 -14.11 1.13 6.29
C LEU A 129 -13.43 1.26 4.91
N VAL A 130 -14.02 2.01 3.98
CA VAL A 130 -13.48 2.22 2.63
C VAL A 130 -13.20 3.70 2.42
N LYS A 131 -11.97 4.05 2.03
CA LYS A 131 -11.54 5.44 1.80
C LYS A 131 -10.68 5.53 0.53
N TYR A 132 -11.12 6.33 -0.42
CA TYR A 132 -10.33 6.81 -1.56
C TYR A 132 -9.78 8.21 -1.28
N GLY A 133 -8.58 8.49 -1.79
CA GLY A 133 -7.96 9.81 -1.67
C GLY A 133 -6.58 9.87 -2.31
N THR A 134 -5.90 11.01 -2.13
CA THR A 134 -4.57 11.28 -2.72
C THR A 134 -3.48 11.39 -1.65
N SER A 135 -3.81 11.95 -0.50
CA SER A 135 -2.85 12.10 0.61
C SER A 135 -3.48 11.69 1.94
N PHE A 136 -2.65 11.46 2.96
CA PHE A 136 -3.12 10.82 4.19
C PHE A 136 -4.01 11.77 5.00
N ILE A 137 -3.50 12.98 5.25
CA ILE A 137 -4.21 14.06 5.92
C ILE A 137 -3.93 15.36 5.15
N PRO A 138 -4.53 15.52 3.96
CA PRO A 138 -4.22 16.61 3.03
C PRO A 138 -4.24 18.00 3.68
N GLU A 139 -5.13 18.23 4.65
CA GLU A 139 -5.32 19.51 5.33
C GLU A 139 -4.16 19.89 6.27
N LYS A 140 -3.40 18.90 6.74
CA LYS A 140 -2.25 19.09 7.66
C LYS A 140 -0.91 19.02 6.94
N GLU A 141 -0.89 18.61 5.69
CA GLU A 141 0.33 18.39 4.92
C GLU A 141 0.87 19.69 4.33
N LYS A 142 2.19 19.92 4.46
CA LYS A 142 2.87 21.07 3.86
C LYS A 142 2.82 21.00 2.32
N ALA A 143 3.01 19.80 1.78
CA ALA A 143 2.88 19.46 0.37
C ALA A 143 2.19 18.10 0.25
N LEU A 144 1.30 17.96 -0.73
CA LEU A 144 0.53 16.75 -0.99
C LEU A 144 1.41 15.64 -1.57
N GLY A 145 1.02 14.40 -1.31
CA GLY A 145 1.64 13.22 -1.92
C GLY A 145 1.24 13.04 -3.40
N TRP A 146 2.20 12.73 -4.25
CA TRP A 146 2.01 12.38 -5.66
C TRP A 146 1.55 10.92 -5.82
N LYS A 147 0.37 10.61 -5.28
CA LYS A 147 -0.25 9.29 -5.39
C LYS A 147 -1.76 9.41 -5.30
N ASP A 148 -2.48 8.45 -5.84
CA ASP A 148 -3.85 8.17 -5.47
C ASP A 148 -3.91 6.83 -4.75
N TYR A 149 -4.87 6.65 -3.85
CA TYR A 149 -5.03 5.40 -3.13
C TYR A 149 -6.50 5.09 -2.87
N ILE A 150 -6.78 3.79 -2.75
CA ILE A 150 -7.97 3.30 -2.05
C ILE A 150 -7.51 2.41 -0.91
N LEU A 151 -8.09 2.64 0.27
CA LEU A 151 -7.82 1.92 1.51
C LEU A 151 -9.11 1.24 1.95
N MET A 152 -9.02 -0.04 2.27
CA MET A 152 -10.14 -0.87 2.70
C MET A 152 -9.75 -1.61 3.97
N GLN A 153 -10.52 -1.43 5.03
CA GLN A 153 -10.42 -2.26 6.22
C GLN A 153 -11.28 -3.51 6.04
N TYR A 154 -10.66 -4.68 6.14
CA TYR A 154 -11.39 -5.94 6.12
C TYR A 154 -11.92 -6.29 7.52
N THR A 155 -13.20 -6.66 7.58
CA THR A 155 -13.84 -7.16 8.81
C THR A 155 -14.43 -8.55 8.60
N ASN A 156 -15.20 -8.72 7.53
CA ASN A 156 -15.74 -10.00 7.06
C ASN A 156 -16.05 -9.89 5.54
N ASP A 157 -16.34 -11.03 4.92
CA ASP A 157 -16.59 -11.11 3.48
C ASP A 157 -17.86 -10.38 3.06
N ASP A 158 -18.92 -10.38 3.87
CA ASP A 158 -20.20 -9.72 3.54
C ASP A 158 -20.03 -8.20 3.45
N GLU A 159 -19.34 -7.59 4.42
CA GLU A 159 -19.02 -6.15 4.41
C GLU A 159 -18.18 -5.79 3.19
N ALA A 160 -17.15 -6.59 2.91
CA ALA A 160 -16.26 -6.37 1.77
C ALA A 160 -17.02 -6.49 0.44
N LEU A 161 -17.82 -7.54 0.26
CA LEU A 161 -18.60 -7.77 -0.96
C LEU A 161 -19.67 -6.69 -1.19
N GLN A 162 -20.21 -6.12 -0.11
CA GLN A 162 -21.22 -5.07 -0.17
C GLN A 162 -20.61 -3.69 -0.47
N HIS A 163 -19.44 -3.37 0.11
CA HIS A 163 -18.94 -1.99 0.13
C HIS A 163 -17.66 -1.74 -0.66
N TRP A 164 -16.83 -2.75 -0.93
CA TRP A 164 -15.61 -2.55 -1.73
C TRP A 164 -15.96 -2.33 -3.21
N PRO A 165 -15.08 -1.67 -3.99
CA PRO A 165 -15.34 -1.44 -5.41
C PRO A 165 -15.50 -2.75 -6.17
N GLN A 166 -16.52 -2.79 -7.03
CA GLN A 166 -16.90 -3.99 -7.77
C GLN A 166 -15.76 -4.52 -8.64
N GLU A 167 -14.92 -3.64 -9.16
CA GLU A 167 -13.78 -3.93 -10.02
C GLU A 167 -12.67 -4.71 -9.31
N ILE A 168 -12.55 -4.59 -7.98
CA ILE A 168 -11.40 -5.13 -7.23
C ILE A 168 -11.77 -6.09 -6.10
N LYS A 169 -13.03 -6.13 -5.67
CA LYS A 169 -13.42 -6.80 -4.42
C LYS A 169 -13.16 -8.30 -4.39
N GLU A 170 -13.57 -9.04 -5.43
CA GLU A 170 -13.42 -10.50 -5.49
C GLU A 170 -11.94 -10.90 -5.47
N MET A 171 -11.16 -10.25 -6.32
CA MET A 171 -9.73 -10.50 -6.45
C MET A 171 -8.98 -10.13 -5.17
N LEU A 172 -9.31 -9.01 -4.50
CA LEU A 172 -8.70 -8.65 -3.22
C LEU A 172 -9.04 -9.64 -2.10
N LEU A 173 -10.26 -10.17 -2.07
CA LEU A 173 -10.65 -11.21 -1.12
C LEU A 173 -9.87 -12.51 -1.36
N GLU A 174 -9.67 -12.90 -2.62
CA GLU A 174 -8.85 -14.06 -2.97
C GLU A 174 -7.38 -13.84 -2.57
N TYR A 175 -6.83 -12.66 -2.81
CA TYR A 175 -5.47 -12.30 -2.38
C TYR A 175 -5.33 -12.32 -0.86
N LEU A 176 -6.31 -11.79 -0.13
CA LEU A 176 -6.31 -11.79 1.33
C LEU A 176 -6.27 -13.23 1.89
N ARG A 177 -7.13 -14.11 1.35
CA ARG A 177 -7.17 -15.53 1.75
C ARG A 177 -5.85 -16.24 1.41
N SER A 178 -5.25 -15.93 0.27
CA SER A 178 -4.00 -16.55 -0.19
C SER A 178 -2.77 -16.07 0.59
N SER A 179 -2.78 -14.82 1.08
CA SER A 179 -1.63 -14.22 1.79
C SER A 179 -1.63 -14.48 3.29
N ILE A 180 -2.79 -14.75 3.91
CA ILE A 180 -2.89 -14.87 5.37
C ILE A 180 -2.01 -16.00 5.93
N GLY A 181 -1.91 -17.12 5.21
CA GLY A 181 -1.08 -18.26 5.62
C GLY A 181 0.39 -17.89 5.69
N MET A 182 0.89 -17.10 4.73
CA MET A 182 2.26 -16.58 4.76
C MET A 182 2.48 -15.66 5.97
N VAL A 183 1.56 -14.72 6.24
CA VAL A 183 1.68 -13.82 7.40
C VAL A 183 1.75 -14.59 8.71
N LYS A 184 0.89 -15.61 8.87
CA LYS A 184 0.89 -16.45 10.08
C LYS A 184 2.24 -17.12 10.30
N LYS A 185 2.86 -17.67 9.24
CA LYS A 185 4.19 -18.31 9.31
C LYS A 185 5.29 -17.32 9.68
N LEU A 186 5.30 -16.14 9.06
CA LEU A 186 6.27 -15.09 9.38
C LEU A 186 6.15 -14.64 10.84
N LEU A 187 4.93 -14.52 11.35
CA LEU A 187 4.66 -14.22 12.76
C LEU A 187 5.14 -15.32 13.69
N GLN A 188 4.85 -16.59 13.38
CA GLN A 188 5.27 -17.73 14.19
C GLN A 188 6.80 -17.80 14.32
N VAL A 189 7.53 -17.59 13.22
CA VAL A 189 9.00 -17.52 13.22
C VAL A 189 9.50 -16.37 14.10
N SER A 190 8.94 -15.18 13.90
CA SER A 190 9.37 -13.97 14.61
C SER A 190 9.12 -14.09 16.12
N LEU A 191 7.95 -14.60 16.52
CA LEU A 191 7.60 -14.83 17.93
C LEU A 191 8.41 -15.97 18.54
N GLY A 192 8.65 -17.04 17.78
CA GLY A 192 9.50 -18.16 18.19
C GLY A 192 10.91 -17.71 18.56
N ASN A 193 11.50 -16.82 17.77
CA ASN A 193 12.81 -16.22 18.06
C ASN A 193 12.81 -15.39 19.35
N LEU A 194 11.68 -14.75 19.68
CA LEU A 194 11.49 -14.03 20.94
C LEU A 194 11.23 -14.97 22.15
N GLY A 195 11.32 -16.29 21.95
CA GLY A 195 11.04 -17.29 22.99
C GLY A 195 9.55 -17.49 23.27
N VAL A 196 8.67 -16.93 22.43
CA VAL A 196 7.22 -17.07 22.55
C VAL A 196 6.77 -18.26 21.72
N LYS A 197 5.94 -19.14 22.30
CA LYS A 197 5.25 -20.21 21.58
C LYS A 197 3.82 -19.75 21.28
N PRO A 198 3.57 -19.11 20.12
CA PRO A 198 2.25 -18.60 19.82
C PRO A 198 1.26 -19.74 19.57
N ASP A 199 0.09 -19.67 20.19
CA ASP A 199 -1.07 -20.44 19.77
C ASP A 199 -1.85 -19.69 18.68
N ASP A 200 -2.83 -20.37 18.07
CA ASP A 200 -3.62 -19.78 16.99
C ASP A 200 -4.39 -18.54 17.43
N SER A 201 -4.83 -18.49 18.69
CA SER A 201 -5.56 -17.35 19.27
C SER A 201 -4.68 -16.09 19.31
N MET A 202 -3.44 -16.22 19.78
CA MET A 202 -2.48 -15.11 19.80
C MET A 202 -2.18 -14.60 18.39
N ILE A 203 -1.95 -15.52 17.44
CA ILE A 203 -1.73 -15.14 16.04
C ILE A 203 -2.94 -14.40 15.48
N ASP A 204 -4.16 -14.91 15.72
CA ASP A 204 -5.39 -14.30 15.23
C ASP A 204 -5.63 -12.90 15.81
N VAL A 205 -5.25 -12.65 17.06
CA VAL A 205 -5.26 -11.29 17.65
C VAL A 205 -4.26 -10.38 16.95
N LEU A 206 -3.03 -10.83 16.70
CA LEU A 206 -1.97 -10.03 16.06
C LEU A 206 -2.27 -9.68 14.60
N ILE A 207 -3.04 -10.53 13.90
CA ILE A 207 -3.54 -10.26 12.53
C ILE A 207 -5.00 -9.79 12.53
N GLY A 208 -5.58 -9.48 13.69
CA GLY A 208 -7.01 -9.25 13.84
C GLY A 208 -7.52 -8.12 12.95
N LYS A 209 -6.74 -7.04 12.84
CA LYS A 209 -7.02 -5.91 11.96
C LYS A 209 -6.25 -6.05 10.64
N LYS A 210 -6.98 -6.11 9.53
CA LYS A 210 -6.43 -6.24 8.18
C LYS A 210 -6.80 -5.02 7.36
N MET A 211 -5.79 -4.36 6.80
CA MET A 211 -5.96 -3.19 5.95
C MET A 211 -5.36 -3.53 4.59
N LEU A 212 -6.12 -3.29 3.51
CA LEU A 212 -5.65 -3.44 2.14
C LEU A 212 -5.62 -2.07 1.51
N SER A 213 -4.53 -1.75 0.82
CA SER A 213 -4.44 -0.52 0.03
C SER A 213 -3.94 -0.81 -1.37
N MET A 214 -4.66 -0.27 -2.36
CA MET A 214 -4.10 -0.11 -3.70
C MET A 214 -3.63 1.33 -3.83
N ILE A 215 -2.38 1.49 -4.27
CA ILE A 215 -1.76 2.80 -4.46
C ILE A 215 -1.35 2.93 -5.91
N PHE A 216 -1.73 4.06 -6.52
CA PHE A 216 -1.40 4.40 -7.89
C PHE A 216 -0.50 5.64 -7.88
N TYR A 217 0.64 5.54 -8.56
CA TYR A 217 1.59 6.64 -8.73
C TYR A 217 1.56 7.08 -10.20
N PRO A 218 0.82 8.14 -10.55
CA PRO A 218 0.80 8.67 -11.91
C PRO A 218 2.19 9.15 -12.33
N ILE A 219 2.44 9.22 -13.65
CA ILE A 219 3.67 9.81 -14.19
C ILE A 219 3.85 11.22 -13.63
N CYS A 220 5.06 11.50 -13.12
CA CYS A 220 5.44 12.82 -12.63
C CYS A 220 6.42 13.48 -13.59
N LEU A 221 6.15 14.74 -13.97
CA LEU A 221 7.02 15.52 -14.85
C LEU A 221 8.34 15.92 -14.19
N ASN A 222 8.34 16.09 -12.87
CA ASN A 222 9.53 16.41 -12.11
C ASN A 222 9.56 15.60 -10.79
N PRO A 223 10.03 14.34 -10.84
CA PRO A 223 10.00 13.43 -9.69
C PRO A 223 10.99 13.80 -8.59
N ASP A 224 11.87 14.79 -8.79
CA ASP A 224 12.79 15.27 -7.75
C ASP A 224 12.15 16.31 -6.83
N LEU A 225 11.03 16.90 -7.25
CA LEU A 225 10.30 17.90 -6.47
C LEU A 225 9.22 17.29 -5.59
N THR A 226 8.80 16.04 -5.83
CA THR A 226 7.64 15.46 -5.18
C THR A 226 7.94 14.08 -4.59
N LEU A 227 7.00 13.57 -3.79
CA LEU A 227 7.03 12.25 -3.20
C LEU A 227 5.65 11.61 -3.29
N GLY A 228 5.61 10.32 -3.62
CA GLY A 228 4.37 9.56 -3.51
C GLY A 228 3.93 9.41 -2.05
N VAL A 229 4.86 9.04 -1.17
CA VAL A 229 4.65 8.91 0.28
C VAL A 229 5.85 9.54 0.99
N GLY A 230 5.57 10.36 2.01
CA GLY A 230 6.61 10.96 2.87
C GLY A 230 7.25 9.94 3.82
N CYS A 231 8.32 10.34 4.50
CA CYS A 231 8.99 9.50 5.51
C CYS A 231 8.02 9.11 6.64
N HIS A 232 7.90 7.82 6.89
CA HIS A 232 7.04 7.28 7.95
C HIS A 232 7.52 5.89 8.39
N SER A 233 6.97 5.42 9.50
CA SER A 233 7.06 4.02 9.93
C SER A 233 5.65 3.45 10.00
N ASP A 234 5.49 2.22 9.53
CA ASP A 234 4.21 1.54 9.61
C ASP A 234 3.84 1.24 11.06
N ILE A 235 2.57 1.45 11.39
CA ILE A 235 2.02 1.25 12.76
C ILE A 235 1.44 -0.17 12.96
N GLY A 236 1.53 -1.04 11.94
CA GLY A 236 1.01 -2.40 11.96
C GLY A 236 2.06 -3.44 12.33
N THR A 237 1.62 -4.69 12.53
CA THR A 237 2.50 -5.81 12.86
C THR A 237 3.40 -6.20 11.70
N PHE A 238 2.83 -6.31 10.50
CA PHE A 238 3.54 -6.56 9.24
C PHE A 238 2.85 -5.80 8.11
N SER A 239 3.66 -5.30 7.18
CA SER A 239 3.20 -4.74 5.90
C SER A 239 3.66 -5.64 4.76
N LEU A 240 2.70 -6.15 3.98
CA LEU A 240 2.99 -6.88 2.75
C LEU A 240 2.84 -5.91 1.56
N ILE A 241 3.92 -5.76 0.79
CA ILE A 241 3.93 -4.92 -0.41
C ILE A 241 4.13 -5.83 -1.61
N THR A 242 3.16 -5.84 -2.51
CA THR A 242 3.25 -6.52 -3.81
C THR A 242 3.66 -5.52 -4.87
N ARG A 243 4.62 -5.92 -5.72
CA ARG A 243 5.12 -5.13 -6.85
C ARG A 243 4.59 -5.69 -8.15
#